data_AF-A0A958RVL0-F1
#
_entry.id   AF-A0A958RVL0-F1
#
_cell.length_a   1.000
_cell.length_b   1.000
_cell.length_c   1.000
_cell.angle_alpha   90.00
_cell.angle_beta   90.00
_cell.angle_gamma   90.00
#
_symmetry.space_group_name_H-M   'P 1'
#
loop_
_entity.id
_entity.type
_entity.pdbx_description
1 polymer ?
#
loop_
_entity_poly.entity_id
_entity_poly.type
_entity_poly.pdbx_seq_one_letter_code
_entity_poly.pdbx_strand_id
1 'polypeptide(L)'
;MATPRRPFVRQKKRREHLINDEIRATKVRVVGEDIEQGIYSLQEALKIAEDAGMDLVEISAKADPPVCRVINYQKFAYDQKKKKKELKAKASKIVVKEIRFGPNTDDHDFNFKAKHAAKFLKDGAKIKAFVLFRGRSIVYKDRGQILLLKLAQELEDLGKVEQMPKLEGNRMIMFLAPRK
;
A
#
# COMPACT_ATOMS: atom_id res chain seq x y z
N MET A 1 8.32 37.58 10.79
CA MET A 1 8.75 36.71 11.91
C MET A 1 8.70 35.27 11.44
N ALA A 2 9.84 34.56 11.40
CA ALA A 2 9.88 33.15 11.02
C ALA A 2 9.39 32.28 12.18
N THR A 3 8.38 31.45 11.95
CA THR A 3 7.90 30.47 12.93
C THR A 3 9.03 29.50 13.32
N PRO A 4 9.31 29.28 14.61
CA PRO A 4 10.37 28.37 15.04
C PRO A 4 10.04 26.94 14.60
N ARG A 5 11.00 26.28 13.94
CA ARG A 5 10.89 24.88 13.56
C ARG A 5 10.77 24.03 14.83
N ARG A 6 9.64 23.34 15.01
CA ARG A 6 9.45 22.42 16.14
C ARG A 6 10.60 21.40 16.18
N PRO A 7 11.20 21.16 17.36
CA PRO A 7 12.26 20.15 17.49
C PRO A 7 11.72 18.78 17.09
N PHE A 8 12.51 18.05 16.30
CA PHE A 8 12.16 16.69 15.87
C PHE A 8 12.20 15.75 17.08
N VAL A 9 11.02 15.48 17.66
CA VAL A 9 10.89 14.46 18.70
C VAL A 9 10.95 13.10 18.00
N ARG A 10 12.05 12.37 18.22
CA ARG A 10 12.18 10.98 17.76
C ARG A 10 11.15 10.13 18.50
N GLN A 11 9.99 9.91 17.88
CA GLN A 11 8.96 9.04 18.44
C GLN A 11 9.57 7.66 18.71
N LYS A 12 9.62 7.28 19.99
CA LYS A 12 10.07 5.95 20.41
C LYS A 12 9.08 4.96 19.80
N LYS A 13 9.55 4.15 18.85
CA LYS A 13 8.72 3.21 18.12
C LYS A 13 8.15 2.21 19.13
N ARG A 14 6.85 2.29 19.40
CA ARG A 14 6.16 1.39 20.33
C ARG A 14 6.29 -0.04 19.80
N ARG A 15 6.61 -0.99 20.68
CA ARG A 15 6.73 -2.41 20.33
C ARG A 15 5.36 -2.91 19.83
N GLU A 16 5.35 -3.77 18.80
CA GLU A 16 4.12 -4.32 18.22
C GLU A 16 3.45 -5.36 19.15
N HIS A 17 4.24 -5.99 20.03
CA HIS A 17 3.81 -7.07 20.92
C HIS A 17 4.15 -6.75 22.38
N LEU A 18 3.33 -7.25 23.31
CA LEU A 18 3.65 -7.29 24.75
C LEU A 18 4.63 -8.44 25.00
N ILE A 19 5.64 -8.18 25.83
CA ILE A 19 6.67 -9.17 26.17
C ILE A 19 6.83 -9.30 27.69
N ASN A 20 7.08 -10.52 28.16
CA ASN A 20 7.41 -10.85 29.54
C ASN A 20 6.43 -10.16 30.53
N ASP A 21 6.95 -9.30 31.41
CA ASP A 21 6.17 -8.58 32.44
C ASP A 21 5.15 -7.58 31.88
N GLU A 22 5.21 -7.26 30.59
CA GLU A 22 4.20 -6.42 29.93
C GLU A 22 2.87 -7.17 29.74
N ILE A 23 2.87 -8.51 29.83
CA ILE A 23 1.70 -9.37 29.69
C ILE A 23 0.90 -9.35 31.00
N ARG A 24 -0.41 -9.11 30.90
CA ARG A 24 -1.30 -8.93 32.07
C ARG A 24 -2.30 -10.06 32.29
N ALA A 25 -2.36 -11.02 31.38
CA ALA A 25 -3.28 -12.14 31.47
C ALA A 25 -2.89 -13.09 32.60
N THR A 26 -3.85 -13.63 33.35
CA THR A 26 -3.57 -14.56 34.46
C THR A 26 -3.18 -15.95 33.96
N LYS A 27 -3.82 -16.40 32.86
CA LYS A 27 -3.53 -17.65 32.18
C LYS A 27 -3.24 -17.37 30.72
N VAL A 28 -2.31 -18.12 30.15
CA VAL A 28 -1.87 -17.97 28.76
C VAL A 28 -1.74 -19.35 28.12
N ARG A 29 -2.03 -19.43 26.83
CA ARG A 29 -1.73 -20.60 26.01
C ARG A 29 -0.31 -20.43 25.47
N VAL A 30 0.60 -21.31 25.90
CA VAL A 30 2.01 -21.26 25.51
C VAL A 30 2.25 -22.12 24.28
N VAL A 31 3.01 -21.57 23.33
CA VAL A 31 3.52 -22.28 22.16
C VAL A 31 5.01 -21.99 21.97
N GLY A 32 5.79 -22.91 21.40
CA GLY A 32 7.22 -22.73 21.21
C GLY A 32 7.85 -23.85 20.41
N GLU A 33 9.09 -23.64 19.94
CA GLU A 33 9.95 -24.73 19.46
C GLU A 33 10.51 -25.43 20.70
N ASP A 34 10.38 -26.75 20.76
CA ASP A 34 10.84 -27.59 21.89
C ASP A 34 10.19 -27.28 23.25
N ILE A 35 8.97 -26.73 23.24
CA ILE A 35 8.19 -26.43 24.44
C ILE A 35 6.84 -27.14 24.37
N GLU A 36 6.46 -27.77 25.48
CA GLU A 36 5.16 -28.40 25.61
C GLU A 36 4.03 -27.37 25.45
N GLN A 37 3.15 -27.62 24.49
CA GLN A 37 2.04 -26.74 24.20
C GLN A 37 0.92 -26.99 25.20
N GLY A 38 0.47 -25.93 25.87
CA GLY A 38 -0.50 -26.05 26.94
C GLY A 38 -1.02 -24.71 27.43
N ILE A 39 -1.97 -24.78 28.35
CA ILE A 39 -2.45 -23.61 29.09
C ILE A 39 -1.71 -23.59 30.42
N TYR A 40 -1.01 -22.51 30.68
CA TYR A 40 -0.22 -22.30 31.89
C TYR A 40 -0.67 -21.02 32.58
N SER A 41 -0.37 -20.89 33.88
CA SER A 41 -0.38 -19.59 34.52
C SER A 41 0.69 -18.68 33.92
N LEU A 42 0.53 -17.36 34.03
CA LEU A 42 1.54 -16.41 33.56
C LEU A 42 2.92 -16.67 34.20
N GLN A 43 2.94 -17.00 35.50
CA GLN A 43 4.19 -17.26 36.22
C GLN A 43 4.92 -18.51 35.69
N GLU A 44 4.19 -19.60 35.42
CA GLU A 44 4.77 -20.81 34.81
C GLU A 44 5.27 -20.52 33.40
N ALA A 45 4.50 -19.79 32.60
CA ALA A 45 4.90 -19.41 31.24
C ALA A 45 6.16 -18.55 31.21
N LEU A 46 6.32 -17.62 32.17
CA LEU A 46 7.52 -16.81 32.33
C LEU A 46 8.74 -17.67 32.71
N LYS A 47 8.57 -18.62 33.63
CA LYS A 47 9.64 -19.58 33.99
C LYS A 47 10.07 -20.43 32.81
N ILE A 48 9.12 -20.97 32.05
CA ILE A 48 9.41 -21.75 30.83
C ILE A 48 10.23 -20.91 29.83
N ALA A 49 9.91 -19.62 29.67
CA ALA A 49 10.68 -18.74 28.80
C ALA A 49 12.10 -18.47 29.35
N GLU A 50 12.23 -18.25 30.67
CA GLU A 50 13.50 -18.03 31.35
C GLU A 50 14.42 -19.25 31.29
N ASP A 51 13.89 -20.45 31.58
CA ASP A 51 14.62 -21.73 31.50
C ASP A 51 15.14 -22.00 30.09
N ALA A 52 14.39 -21.59 29.07
CA ALA A 52 14.78 -21.68 27.67
C ALA A 52 15.69 -20.53 27.21
N GLY A 53 15.99 -19.54 28.06
CA GLY A 53 16.79 -18.36 27.72
C GLY A 53 16.14 -17.48 26.64
N MET A 54 14.81 -17.47 26.57
CA MET A 54 13.99 -16.81 25.55
C MET A 54 13.00 -15.81 26.17
N ASP A 55 12.26 -15.08 25.33
CA ASP A 55 11.22 -14.16 25.77
C ASP A 55 9.84 -14.81 25.62
N LEU A 56 8.93 -14.53 26.56
CA LEU A 56 7.51 -14.81 26.42
C LEU A 56 6.84 -13.65 25.67
N VAL A 57 6.40 -13.90 24.44
CA VAL A 57 5.84 -12.86 23.56
C VAL A 57 4.36 -13.11 23.30
N GLU A 58 3.50 -12.15 23.60
CA GLU A 58 2.07 -12.24 23.27
C GLU A 58 1.84 -12.05 21.77
N ILE A 59 1.45 -13.13 21.09
CA ILE A 59 1.19 -13.11 19.63
C ILE A 59 -0.27 -12.74 19.36
N SER A 60 -1.21 -13.24 20.17
CA SER A 60 -2.63 -12.99 19.98
C SER A 60 -3.35 -12.79 21.31
N ALA A 61 -3.72 -11.54 21.58
CA ALA A 61 -4.59 -11.16 22.69
C ALA A 61 -6.06 -11.56 22.51
N LYS A 62 -6.48 -11.91 21.28
CA LYS A 62 -7.89 -12.14 20.93
C LYS A 62 -8.40 -13.53 21.34
N ALA A 63 -7.49 -14.47 21.62
CA ALA A 63 -7.85 -15.81 22.04
C ALA A 63 -8.12 -15.86 23.55
N ASP A 64 -8.97 -16.79 23.99
CA ASP A 64 -9.19 -17.09 25.40
C ASP A 64 -8.70 -18.52 25.73
N PRO A 65 -7.65 -18.70 26.55
CA PRO A 65 -6.71 -17.67 27.04
C PRO A 65 -5.80 -17.12 25.92
N PRO A 66 -5.18 -15.93 26.09
CA PRO A 66 -4.27 -15.31 25.11
C PRO A 66 -3.13 -16.23 24.70
N VAL A 67 -2.72 -16.15 23.43
CA VAL A 67 -1.63 -16.99 22.90
C VAL A 67 -0.30 -16.27 23.05
N CYS A 68 0.56 -16.86 23.87
CA CYS A 68 1.93 -16.43 24.09
C CYS A 68 2.89 -17.44 23.46
N ARG A 69 3.93 -16.94 22.80
CA ARG A 69 4.96 -17.77 22.20
C ARG A 69 6.30 -17.50 22.88
N VAL A 70 7.00 -18.56 23.24
CA VAL A 70 8.37 -18.46 23.75
C VAL A 70 9.33 -18.44 22.56
N ILE A 71 9.99 -17.30 22.35
CA ILE A 71 10.89 -17.03 21.23
C ILE A 71 11.87 -15.90 21.60
N ASN A 72 13.01 -15.84 20.92
CA ASN A 72 13.85 -14.65 20.97
C ASN A 72 13.16 -13.47 20.25
N TYR A 73 12.72 -12.46 21.00
CA TYR A 73 11.94 -11.36 20.44
C TYR A 73 12.72 -10.51 19.45
N GLN A 74 14.03 -10.30 19.67
CA GLN A 74 14.86 -9.51 18.77
C GLN A 74 14.98 -10.15 17.39
N LYS A 75 15.24 -11.46 17.36
CA LYS A 75 15.31 -12.26 16.13
C LYS A 75 13.95 -12.28 15.43
N PHE A 76 12.88 -12.55 16.16
CA PHE A 76 11.51 -12.54 15.63
C PHE A 76 11.13 -11.18 15.00
N ALA A 77 11.40 -10.08 15.69
CA ALA A 77 11.12 -8.74 15.20
C ALA A 77 11.94 -8.39 13.95
N TYR A 78 13.18 -8.89 13.85
CA TYR A 78 14.02 -8.76 12.66
C TYR A 78 13.44 -9.54 11.48
N ASP A 79 13.11 -10.82 11.68
CA ASP A 79 12.59 -11.70 10.64
C ASP A 79 11.21 -11.23 10.14
N GLN A 80 10.34 -10.80 11.05
CA GLN A 80 9.07 -10.15 10.70
C GLN A 80 9.28 -8.91 9.83
N LYS A 81 10.24 -8.05 10.18
CA LYS A 81 10.56 -6.87 9.36
C LYS A 81 11.13 -7.25 8.00
N LYS A 82 12.00 -8.25 7.94
CA LYS A 82 12.59 -8.76 6.70
C LYS A 82 11.49 -9.32 5.78
N LYS A 83 10.64 -10.21 6.30
CA LYS A 83 9.47 -10.75 5.59
C LYS A 83 8.51 -9.65 5.14
N LYS A 84 8.15 -8.70 6.01
CA LYS A 84 7.30 -7.54 5.66
C LYS A 84 7.93 -6.70 4.54
N LYS A 85 9.25 -6.51 4.52
CA LYS A 85 9.97 -5.80 3.45
C LYS A 85 9.96 -6.59 2.14
N GLU A 86 10.26 -7.88 2.19
CA GLU A 86 10.24 -8.76 1.02
C GLU A 86 8.84 -8.84 0.40
N LEU A 87 7.79 -9.00 1.21
CA LEU A 87 6.41 -8.98 0.74
C LEU A 87 6.05 -7.63 0.11
N LYS A 88 6.46 -6.51 0.71
CA LYS A 88 6.26 -5.18 0.13
C LYS A 88 7.05 -4.96 -1.16
N ALA A 89 8.23 -5.55 -1.29
CA ALA A 89 9.04 -5.48 -2.50
C ALA A 89 8.49 -6.37 -3.62
N LYS A 90 7.94 -7.55 -3.27
CA LYS A 90 7.29 -8.48 -4.19
C LYS A 90 5.90 -8.00 -4.63
N ALA A 91 5.20 -7.23 -3.80
CA ALA A 91 3.94 -6.61 -4.19
C ALA A 91 4.21 -5.67 -5.38
N SER A 92 3.71 -6.02 -6.56
CA SER A 92 3.78 -5.20 -7.76
C SER A 92 3.11 -3.86 -7.45
N LYS A 93 3.91 -2.81 -7.26
CA LYS A 93 3.38 -1.47 -7.05
C LYS A 93 2.69 -1.05 -8.34
N ILE A 94 1.36 -0.98 -8.31
CA ILE A 94 0.59 -0.48 -9.45
C ILE A 94 1.02 0.97 -9.68
N VAL A 95 1.78 1.18 -10.75
CA VAL A 95 2.24 2.51 -11.13
C VAL A 95 1.14 3.16 -11.95
N VAL A 96 0.71 4.36 -11.54
CA VAL A 96 -0.20 5.19 -12.33
C VAL A 96 0.63 6.25 -13.04
N LYS A 97 0.55 6.28 -14.37
CA LYS A 97 1.16 7.30 -15.22
C LYS A 97 0.09 8.28 -15.69
N GLU A 98 0.42 9.57 -15.68
CA GLU A 98 -0.51 10.61 -16.12
C GLU A 98 -0.20 11.03 -17.55
N ILE A 99 -1.24 11.20 -18.36
CA ILE A 99 -1.15 11.76 -19.73
C ILE A 99 -2.07 12.96 -19.81
N ARG A 100 -1.48 14.11 -20.14
CA ARG A 100 -2.19 15.39 -20.17
C ARG A 100 -2.44 15.84 -21.60
N PHE A 101 -3.70 16.18 -21.88
CA PHE A 101 -4.15 16.79 -23.11
C PHE A 101 -4.64 18.22 -22.88
N GLY A 102 -4.61 19.03 -23.94
CA GLY A 102 -5.30 20.31 -23.99
C GLY A 102 -6.61 20.18 -24.79
N PRO A 103 -7.56 21.12 -24.64
CA PRO A 103 -8.80 21.12 -25.40
C PRO A 103 -8.61 21.33 -26.91
N ASN A 104 -7.45 21.87 -27.31
CA ASN A 104 -7.05 22.13 -28.70
C ASN A 104 -5.81 21.31 -29.09
N THR A 105 -5.61 20.13 -28.51
CA THR A 105 -4.51 19.23 -28.93
C THR A 105 -4.69 18.87 -30.40
N ASP A 106 -3.62 19.03 -31.19
CA ASP A 106 -3.57 18.61 -32.59
C ASP A 106 -3.28 17.11 -32.76
N ASP A 107 -3.42 16.59 -33.98
CA ASP A 107 -3.22 15.18 -34.28
C ASP A 107 -1.79 14.69 -34.04
N HIS A 108 -0.77 15.53 -34.23
CA HIS A 108 0.61 15.13 -34.01
C HIS A 108 0.92 14.97 -32.51
N ASP A 109 0.53 15.95 -31.68
CA ASP A 109 0.62 15.88 -30.21
C ASP A 109 -0.19 14.70 -29.66
N PHE A 110 -1.38 14.47 -30.21
CA PHE A 110 -2.22 13.34 -29.84
C PHE A 110 -1.51 11.99 -30.13
N ASN A 111 -1.04 11.79 -31.36
CA ASN A 111 -0.38 10.54 -31.77
C ASN A 111 0.89 10.27 -30.95
N PHE A 112 1.66 11.31 -30.62
CA PHE A 112 2.81 11.18 -29.73
C PHE A 112 2.40 10.68 -28.34
N LYS A 113 1.37 11.28 -27.73
CA LYS A 113 0.86 10.88 -26.42
C LYS A 113 0.23 9.50 -26.42
N ALA A 114 -0.47 9.12 -27.48
CA ALA A 114 -1.04 7.77 -27.66
C ALA A 114 0.06 6.70 -27.69
N LYS A 115 1.17 6.94 -28.39
CA LYS A 115 2.34 6.04 -28.38
C LYS A 115 2.95 5.89 -26.98
N HIS A 116 3.05 6.99 -26.23
CA HIS A 116 3.51 6.94 -24.84
C HIS A 116 2.54 6.17 -23.93
N ALA A 117 1.25 6.35 -24.13
CA ALA A 117 0.21 5.58 -23.43
C ALA A 117 0.34 4.08 -23.71
N ALA A 118 0.47 3.70 -24.97
CA ALA A 118 0.68 2.32 -25.38
C ALA A 118 1.92 1.71 -24.70
N LYS A 119 3.02 2.46 -24.61
CA LYS A 119 4.22 2.02 -23.90
C LYS A 119 3.96 1.78 -22.41
N PHE A 120 3.29 2.71 -21.73
CA PHE A 120 2.98 2.55 -20.30
C PHE A 120 2.05 1.36 -20.01
N LEU A 121 1.06 1.10 -20.88
CA LEU A 121 0.20 -0.08 -20.74
C LEU A 121 1.00 -1.38 -20.95
N LYS A 122 1.92 -1.41 -21.91
CA LYS A 122 2.82 -2.56 -22.13
C LYS A 122 3.74 -2.81 -20.94
N ASP A 123 4.16 -1.75 -20.24
CA ASP A 123 4.96 -1.83 -19.01
C ASP A 123 4.12 -2.21 -17.77
N GLY A 124 2.82 -2.49 -17.92
CA GLY A 124 1.91 -2.87 -16.83
C GLY A 124 1.46 -1.70 -15.94
N ALA A 125 1.67 -0.45 -16.37
CA ALA A 125 1.21 0.72 -15.64
C ALA A 125 -0.24 1.07 -15.99
N LYS A 126 -1.00 1.52 -14.99
CA LYS A 126 -2.29 2.17 -15.22
C LYS A 126 -2.08 3.58 -15.75
N ILE A 127 -3.03 4.06 -16.55
CA ILE A 127 -2.99 5.40 -17.12
C ILE A 127 -4.13 6.23 -16.57
N LYS A 128 -3.81 7.44 -16.15
CA LYS A 128 -4.75 8.52 -15.89
C LYS A 128 -4.61 9.55 -17.01
N ALA A 129 -5.46 9.44 -18.02
CA ALA A 129 -5.53 10.40 -19.10
C ALA A 129 -6.45 11.55 -18.70
N PHE A 130 -6.06 12.80 -18.93
CA PHE A 130 -6.93 13.92 -18.63
C PHE A 130 -6.75 15.09 -19.58
N VAL A 131 -7.84 15.81 -19.81
CA VAL A 131 -7.87 17.10 -20.51
C VAL A 131 -7.97 18.20 -19.46
N LEU A 132 -7.06 19.18 -19.52
CA LEU A 132 -7.09 20.35 -18.64
C LEU A 132 -7.76 21.53 -19.34
N PHE A 133 -8.87 22.01 -18.77
CA PHE A 133 -9.55 23.22 -19.24
C PHE A 133 -9.09 24.43 -18.41
N ARG A 134 -8.51 25.42 -19.07
CA ARG A 134 -8.14 26.71 -18.45
C ARG A 134 -9.20 27.78 -18.75
N GLY A 135 -9.70 28.44 -17.71
CA GLY A 135 -10.66 29.54 -17.84
C GLY A 135 -11.89 29.15 -18.67
N ARG A 136 -12.20 29.95 -19.70
CA ARG A 136 -13.39 29.76 -20.56
C ARG A 136 -13.32 28.53 -21.48
N SER A 137 -12.18 27.84 -21.57
CA SER A 137 -12.06 26.66 -22.45
C SER A 137 -12.89 25.45 -22.00
N ILE A 138 -13.51 25.50 -20.82
CA ILE A 138 -14.44 24.46 -20.34
C ILE A 138 -15.67 24.30 -21.26
N VAL A 139 -16.00 25.31 -22.06
CA VAL A 139 -17.05 25.21 -23.10
C VAL A 139 -16.74 24.14 -24.15
N TYR A 140 -15.47 23.76 -24.30
CA TYR A 140 -15.02 22.70 -25.21
C TYR A 140 -14.95 21.32 -24.53
N LYS A 141 -15.68 21.11 -23.43
CA LYS A 141 -15.73 19.82 -22.70
C LYS A 141 -16.06 18.64 -23.61
N ASP A 142 -16.95 18.84 -24.60
CA ASP A 142 -17.38 17.78 -25.52
C ASP A 142 -16.22 17.35 -26.44
N ARG A 143 -15.39 18.31 -26.89
CA ARG A 143 -14.16 18.00 -27.63
C ARG A 143 -13.17 17.22 -26.79
N GLY A 144 -13.01 17.60 -25.51
CA GLY A 144 -12.17 16.86 -24.57
C GLY A 144 -12.66 15.43 -24.33
N GLN A 145 -13.97 15.22 -24.27
CA GLN A 145 -14.56 13.90 -24.15
C GLN A 145 -14.26 13.04 -25.38
N ILE A 146 -14.50 13.58 -26.58
CA ILE A 146 -14.21 12.90 -27.85
C ILE A 146 -12.73 12.52 -27.93
N LEU A 147 -11.82 13.42 -27.52
CA LEU A 147 -10.38 13.15 -27.52
C LEU A 147 -10.02 11.96 -26.62
N LEU A 148 -10.56 11.91 -25.40
CA LEU A 148 -10.29 10.79 -24.49
C LEU A 148 -10.91 9.48 -24.98
N LEU A 149 -12.10 9.52 -25.58
CA LEU A 149 -12.72 8.34 -26.20
C LEU A 149 -11.92 7.84 -27.40
N LYS A 150 -11.40 8.74 -28.24
CA LYS A 150 -10.48 8.38 -29.35
C LYS A 150 -9.24 7.68 -28.82
N LEU A 151 -8.64 8.19 -27.73
CA LEU A 151 -7.49 7.55 -27.08
C LEU A 151 -7.85 6.15 -26.54
N ALA A 152 -9.03 5.97 -25.96
CA ALA A 152 -9.48 4.67 -25.48
C ALA A 152 -9.61 3.66 -26.62
N GLN A 153 -10.15 4.09 -27.77
CA GLN A 153 -10.31 3.25 -28.95
C GLN A 153 -8.97 2.84 -29.56
N GLU A 154 -8.02 3.78 -29.69
CA GLU A 154 -6.68 3.46 -30.21
C GLU A 154 -5.86 2.51 -29.31
N LEU A 155 -6.19 2.47 -28.01
CA LEU A 155 -5.50 1.64 -27.03
C LEU A 155 -6.31 0.41 -26.62
N GLU A 156 -7.42 0.12 -27.31
CA GLU A 156 -8.35 -0.95 -26.93
C GLU A 156 -7.68 -2.32 -26.86
N ASP A 157 -6.69 -2.57 -27.71
CA ASP A 157 -5.91 -3.83 -27.74
C ASP A 157 -4.97 -3.99 -26.55
N LEU A 158 -4.48 -2.88 -25.97
CA LEU A 158 -3.46 -2.87 -24.92
C LEU A 158 -4.05 -2.62 -23.53
N GLY A 159 -5.16 -1.89 -23.46
CA GLY A 159 -5.77 -1.44 -22.23
C GLY A 159 -7.28 -1.64 -22.19
N LYS A 160 -7.82 -1.66 -20.98
CA LYS A 160 -9.25 -1.67 -20.68
C LYS A 160 -9.61 -0.38 -19.94
N VAL A 161 -10.69 0.26 -20.35
CA VAL A 161 -11.21 1.44 -19.65
C VAL A 161 -11.76 1.01 -18.30
N GLU A 162 -11.18 1.52 -17.21
CA GLU A 162 -11.71 1.33 -15.84
C GLU A 162 -12.74 2.40 -15.48
N GLN A 163 -12.53 3.62 -15.98
CA GLN A 163 -13.41 4.75 -15.74
C GLN A 163 -13.54 5.57 -17.02
N MET A 164 -14.77 5.71 -17.51
CA MET A 164 -15.11 6.57 -18.64
C MET A 164 -14.80 8.04 -18.36
N PRO A 165 -14.59 8.89 -19.39
CA PRO A 165 -14.30 10.30 -19.21
C PRO A 165 -15.33 10.99 -18.30
N LYS A 166 -14.87 11.55 -17.18
CA LYS A 166 -15.69 12.29 -16.21
C LYS A 166 -15.08 13.65 -15.91
N LEU A 167 -15.93 14.68 -15.86
CA LEU A 167 -15.50 16.02 -15.48
C LEU A 167 -15.36 16.12 -13.95
N GLU A 168 -14.16 16.49 -13.50
CA GLU A 168 -13.80 16.76 -12.12
C GLU A 168 -13.18 18.16 -12.02
N GLY A 169 -14.00 19.13 -11.63
CA GLY A 169 -13.61 20.54 -11.59
C GLY A 169 -13.25 21.08 -12.97
N ASN A 170 -11.99 21.47 -13.18
CA ASN A 170 -11.48 21.98 -14.45
C ASN A 170 -10.75 20.93 -15.30
N ARG A 171 -10.88 19.64 -14.97
CA ARG A 171 -10.27 18.54 -15.70
C ARG A 171 -11.32 17.51 -16.09
N MET A 172 -11.20 16.94 -17.28
CA MET A 172 -11.91 15.70 -17.62
C MET A 172 -10.93 14.55 -17.57
N ILE A 173 -11.24 13.51 -16.82
CA ILE A 173 -10.32 12.43 -16.46
C ILE A 173 -10.90 11.09 -16.90
N MET A 174 -10.03 10.22 -17.41
CA MET A 174 -10.32 8.84 -17.81
C MET A 174 -9.20 7.93 -17.27
N PHE A 175 -9.56 6.72 -16.85
CA PHE A 175 -8.58 5.72 -16.41
C PHE A 175 -8.58 4.50 -17.32
N LEU A 176 -7.37 4.06 -17.70
CA LEU A 176 -7.16 2.80 -18.40
C LEU A 176 -6.24 1.92 -17.56
N ALA A 177 -6.56 0.63 -17.49
CA ALA A 177 -5.68 -0.40 -16.96
C ALA A 177 -5.10 -1.24 -18.09
N PRO A 178 -3.88 -1.78 -17.94
CA PRO A 178 -3.36 -2.76 -18.90
C PRO A 178 -4.27 -4.00 -18.92
N ARG A 179 -4.44 -4.61 -20.11
CA ARG A 179 -5.20 -5.87 -20.23
C ARG A 179 -4.43 -7.10 -19.72
N LYS A 180 -3.11 -6.96 -19.56
CA LYS A 180 -2.21 -7.97 -19.00
C LYS A 180 -1.93 -7.72 -17.53
#